data_AF-A0A415MAL1-F1
#
_entry.id   AF-A0A415MAL1-F1
#
_cell.length_a   1.000
_cell.length_b   1.000
_cell.length_c   1.000
_cell.angle_alpha   90.00
_cell.angle_beta   90.00
_cell.angle_gamma   90.00
#
_symmetry.space_group_name_H-M   'P 1'
#
loop_
_entity.id
_entity.type
_entity.pdbx_description
1 polymer ?
#
loop_
_entity_poly.entity_id
_entity_poly.type
_entity_poly.pdbx_seq_one_letter_code
_entity_poly.pdbx_strand_id
1 'polypeptide(L)'
;MKYKIQNTRMLSPTELLTILCKSAKLYSEYADTTLLFIFREKKSDVYDYYEVRYGKNNFMHLAGIKSETLSATAFYEACEKQIIKREDCKPRRDSNTMYAKAAVMEQMLNLRNSKCYKIGAKDLVTRDNDFEMATGNECGVIGYDSRIKKKGTQIVDNTKAPIPTTLLNNPITDYCTRPQKIMFILQKYEGESTYNKLFYEIKKDLFQTEKEFFSDELKKLITM
;
A
#
# COMPACT_ATOMS: atom_id res chain seq x y z
N MET A 1 -7.31 -26.94 -8.17
CA MET A 1 -6.30 -26.04 -8.78
C MET A 1 -5.01 -26.18 -7.96
N LYS A 2 -3.96 -26.81 -8.51
CA LYS A 2 -2.67 -26.96 -7.82
C LYS A 2 -1.87 -25.66 -8.03
N TYR A 3 -1.74 -24.84 -6.98
CA TYR A 3 -0.84 -23.69 -7.01
C TYR A 3 0.60 -24.20 -7.22
N LYS A 4 1.25 -23.78 -8.31
CA LYS A 4 2.69 -23.97 -8.46
C LYS A 4 3.36 -23.15 -7.35
N ILE A 5 4.13 -23.80 -6.48
CA ILE A 5 5.07 -23.12 -5.61
C ILE A 5 6.03 -22.38 -6.54
N GLN A 6 5.85 -21.06 -6.67
CA GLN A 6 6.86 -20.24 -7.33
C GLN A 6 8.09 -20.30 -6.42
N ASN A 7 9.19 -20.89 -6.92
CA ASN A 7 10.46 -20.82 -6.23
C ASN A 7 10.91 -19.36 -6.25
N THR A 8 10.61 -18.64 -5.16
CA THR A 8 11.07 -17.27 -4.97
C THR A 8 12.59 -17.28 -4.89
N ARG A 9 13.24 -16.47 -5.72
CA ARG A 9 14.69 -16.26 -5.67
C ARG A 9 15.07 -15.79 -4.26
N MET A 10 15.97 -16.52 -3.61
CA MET A 10 16.60 -16.05 -2.37
C MET A 10 17.49 -14.85 -2.68
N LEU A 11 17.34 -13.78 -1.92
CA LEU A 11 18.20 -12.60 -2.01
C LEU A 11 19.40 -12.77 -1.09
N SER A 12 20.57 -12.34 -1.57
CA SER A 12 21.73 -12.14 -0.69
C SER A 12 21.42 -11.08 0.38
N PRO A 13 22.16 -11.08 1.51
CA PRO A 13 22.01 -10.04 2.52
C PRO A 13 22.07 -8.62 1.96
N THR A 14 23.04 -8.34 1.09
CA THR A 14 23.23 -7.02 0.49
C THR A 14 22.07 -6.62 -0.41
N GLU A 15 21.55 -7.53 -1.23
CA GLU A 15 20.38 -7.27 -2.08
C GLU A 15 19.13 -6.97 -1.24
N LEU A 16 18.89 -7.76 -0.18
CA LEU A 16 17.76 -7.54 0.72
C LEU A 16 17.84 -6.15 1.37
N LEU A 17 18.98 -5.78 1.96
CA LEU A 17 19.16 -4.48 2.60
C LEU A 17 19.00 -3.33 1.58
N THR A 18 19.54 -3.49 0.38
CA THR A 18 19.40 -2.50 -0.70
C THR A 18 17.94 -2.25 -1.06
N ILE A 19 17.16 -3.32 -1.24
CA ILE A 19 15.73 -3.22 -1.54
C ILE A 19 14.99 -2.53 -0.40
N LEU A 20 15.27 -2.91 0.86
CA LEU A 20 14.63 -2.31 2.03
C LEU A 20 14.92 -0.81 2.13
N CYS A 21 16.17 -0.39 1.95
CA CYS A 21 16.55 1.02 1.99
C CYS A 21 15.88 1.85 0.88
N LYS A 22 15.89 1.34 -0.37
CA LYS A 22 15.20 2.00 -1.50
C LYS A 22 13.71 2.09 -1.27
N SER A 23 13.10 1.00 -0.82
CA SER A 23 11.68 0.90 -0.51
C SER A 23 11.28 1.86 0.62
N ALA A 24 12.11 1.99 1.66
CA ALA A 24 11.89 2.94 2.75
C ALA A 24 11.97 4.38 2.24
N LYS A 25 12.89 4.68 1.32
CA LYS A 25 12.99 6.01 0.72
C LYS A 25 11.75 6.37 -0.10
N LEU A 26 11.18 5.43 -0.86
CA LEU A 26 9.92 5.64 -1.59
C LEU A 26 8.75 5.85 -0.60
N TYR A 27 8.67 5.00 0.42
CA TYR A 27 7.63 5.08 1.45
C TYR A 27 7.66 6.42 2.22
N SER A 28 8.84 7.03 2.38
CA SER A 28 9.02 8.31 3.08
C SER A 28 8.21 9.47 2.52
N GLU A 29 7.81 9.42 1.25
CA GLU A 29 6.99 10.49 0.65
C GLU A 29 5.57 10.55 1.23
N TYR A 30 5.10 9.45 1.83
CA TYR A 30 3.74 9.30 2.36
C TYR A 30 3.67 8.56 3.70
N ALA A 31 4.80 8.34 4.36
CA ALA A 31 4.86 7.79 5.70
C ALA A 31 4.18 8.73 6.72
N ASP A 32 3.41 8.15 7.63
CA ASP A 32 2.57 8.84 8.62
C ASP A 32 1.57 9.85 8.03
N THR A 33 1.11 9.59 6.80
CA THR A 33 0.06 10.37 6.13
C THR A 33 -1.13 9.49 5.74
N THR A 34 -2.26 10.13 5.39
CA THR A 34 -3.39 9.44 4.77
C THR A 34 -3.43 9.77 3.28
N LEU A 35 -3.60 8.74 2.46
CA LEU A 35 -3.76 8.86 1.01
C LEU A 35 -5.21 8.61 0.61
N LEU A 36 -5.76 9.47 -0.23
CA LEU A 36 -7.06 9.30 -0.88
C LEU A 36 -6.82 8.86 -2.32
N PHE A 37 -7.12 7.60 -2.60
CA PHE A 37 -7.14 7.07 -3.97
C PHE A 37 -8.45 7.45 -4.63
N ILE A 38 -8.40 8.18 -5.74
CA ILE A 38 -9.58 8.55 -6.53
C ILE A 38 -9.49 7.80 -7.86
N PHE A 39 -10.53 7.04 -8.21
CA PHE A 39 -10.51 6.10 -9.32
C PHE A 39 -11.85 6.03 -10.06
N ARG A 40 -11.80 5.53 -11.29
CA ARG A 40 -12.98 5.23 -12.11
C ARG A 40 -12.65 4.14 -13.12
N GLU A 41 -13.66 3.44 -13.62
CA GLU A 41 -13.50 2.43 -14.67
C GLU A 41 -13.47 3.09 -16.05
N LYS A 42 -14.51 3.86 -16.39
CA LYS A 42 -14.64 4.57 -17.66
C LYS A 42 -14.76 6.08 -17.44
N LYS A 43 -14.54 6.85 -18.50
CA LYS A 43 -14.60 8.32 -18.44
C LYS A 43 -16.00 8.84 -18.06
N SER A 44 -17.05 8.13 -18.45
CA SER A 44 -18.45 8.44 -18.13
C SER A 44 -18.84 8.10 -16.69
N ASP A 45 -18.04 7.31 -16.00
CA ASP A 45 -18.41 6.79 -14.69
C ASP A 45 -18.10 7.82 -13.62
N VAL A 46 -18.91 7.79 -12.56
CA VAL A 46 -18.67 8.61 -11.36
C VAL A 46 -17.37 8.17 -10.71
N TYR A 47 -16.64 9.15 -10.17
CA TYR A 47 -15.45 8.88 -9.39
C TYR A 47 -15.81 8.24 -8.05
N ASP A 48 -15.10 7.16 -7.75
CA ASP A 48 -15.12 6.52 -6.44
C ASP A 48 -13.78 6.80 -5.74
N TYR A 49 -13.74 6.60 -4.43
CA TYR A 49 -12.57 6.89 -3.63
C TYR A 49 -12.36 5.95 -2.44
N TYR A 50 -11.10 5.81 -2.03
CA TYR A 50 -10.73 4.99 -0.89
C TYR A 50 -9.60 5.66 -0.09
N GLU A 51 -9.78 5.78 1.22
CA GLU A 51 -8.81 6.36 2.14
C GLU A 51 -7.94 5.29 2.80
N VAL A 52 -6.62 5.50 2.82
CA VAL A 52 -5.69 4.59 3.47
C VAL A 52 -4.66 5.38 4.27
N ARG A 53 -4.52 5.05 5.56
CA ARG A 53 -3.46 5.59 6.42
C ARG A 53 -2.20 4.72 6.31
N TYR A 54 -1.08 5.36 6.03
CA TYR A 54 0.23 4.72 5.95
C TYR A 54 1.06 5.11 7.16
N GLY A 55 1.23 4.20 8.12
CA GLY A 55 2.12 4.41 9.26
C GLY A 55 3.51 3.84 9.01
N LYS A 56 4.54 4.43 9.63
CA LYS A 56 5.91 3.84 9.62
C LYS A 56 5.94 2.40 10.14
N ASN A 57 5.12 2.11 11.13
CA ASN A 57 4.99 0.77 11.72
C ASN A 57 4.44 -0.29 10.74
N ASN A 58 3.76 0.10 9.66
CA ASN A 58 3.31 -0.84 8.63
C ASN A 58 4.47 -1.37 7.78
N PHE A 59 5.54 -0.59 7.60
CA PHE A 59 6.62 -0.91 6.66
C PHE A 59 7.28 -2.26 6.92
N MET A 60 7.64 -2.55 8.18
CA MET A 60 8.25 -3.82 8.57
C MET A 60 7.33 -5.02 8.24
N HIS A 61 6.01 -4.85 8.38
CA HIS A 61 5.05 -5.88 8.05
C HIS A 61 4.93 -6.12 6.53
N LEU A 62 4.94 -5.04 5.75
CA LEU A 62 4.95 -5.11 4.28
C LEU A 62 6.23 -5.75 3.74
N ALA A 63 7.35 -5.60 4.42
CA ALA A 63 8.59 -6.31 4.08
C ALA A 63 8.55 -7.81 4.42
N GLY A 64 7.56 -8.28 5.18
CA GLY A 64 7.51 -9.68 5.65
C GLY A 64 8.58 -10.00 6.70
N ILE A 65 9.08 -8.97 7.38
CA ILE A 65 10.18 -9.06 8.33
C ILE A 65 9.67 -8.93 9.77
N LYS A 66 10.41 -9.55 10.70
CA LYS A 66 10.35 -9.31 12.13
C LYS A 66 11.77 -8.98 12.60
N SER A 67 11.92 -7.88 13.33
CA SER A 67 13.15 -7.57 14.07
C SER A 67 12.98 -7.98 15.53
N GLU A 68 14.05 -8.48 16.13
CA GLU A 68 14.13 -8.77 17.58
C GLU A 68 14.77 -7.63 18.36
N THR A 69 15.49 -6.75 17.67
CA THR A 69 16.31 -5.65 18.19
C THR A 69 15.63 -4.30 18.03
N LEU A 70 14.81 -4.13 16.99
CA LEU A 70 14.16 -2.87 16.64
C LEU A 70 12.64 -2.97 16.74
N SER A 71 12.01 -1.89 17.20
CA SER A 71 10.57 -1.71 17.03
C SER A 71 10.23 -1.53 15.55
N ALA A 72 8.96 -1.68 15.16
CA ALA A 72 8.56 -1.50 13.76
C ALA A 72 8.89 -0.11 13.19
N THR A 73 8.74 0.93 14.02
CA THR A 73 9.12 2.31 13.65
C THR A 73 10.62 2.48 13.55
N ALA A 74 11.38 1.96 14.53
CA ALA A 74 12.85 2.04 14.51
C ALA A 74 13.45 1.24 13.33
N PHE A 75 12.83 0.12 12.95
CA PHE A 75 13.19 -0.66 11.77
C PHE A 75 13.03 0.17 10.49
N TYR A 76 11.89 0.85 10.32
CA TYR A 76 11.67 1.75 9.19
C TYR A 76 12.72 2.86 9.15
N GLU A 77 12.96 3.55 10.27
CA GLU A 77 13.93 4.65 10.35
C GLU A 77 15.35 4.19 10.06
N ALA A 78 15.72 2.98 10.50
CA ALA A 78 17.02 2.40 10.18
C ALA A 78 17.16 2.09 8.68
N CYS A 79 16.10 1.62 8.01
CA CYS A 79 16.10 1.41 6.57
C CYS A 79 16.22 2.75 5.82
N GLU A 80 15.44 3.76 6.22
CA GLU A 80 15.45 5.10 5.60
C GLU A 80 16.83 5.77 5.73
N LYS A 81 17.47 5.65 6.90
CA LYS A 81 18.82 6.18 7.18
C LYS A 81 19.95 5.29 6.64
N GLN A 82 19.63 4.15 6.03
CA GLN A 82 20.59 3.17 5.50
C GLN A 82 21.56 2.60 6.55
N ILE A 83 21.11 2.47 7.80
CA ILE A 83 21.88 1.90 8.92
C ILE A 83 21.36 0.53 9.36
N ILE A 84 20.33 0.01 8.68
CA ILE A 84 19.73 -1.30 8.95
C ILE A 84 20.76 -2.43 8.73
N LYS A 85 20.76 -3.42 9.62
CA LYS A 85 21.68 -4.57 9.53
C LYS A 85 20.93 -5.84 9.18
N ARG A 86 21.68 -6.84 8.68
CA ARG A 86 21.13 -8.16 8.34
C ARG A 86 20.50 -8.85 9.56
N GLU A 87 21.07 -8.69 10.75
CA GLU A 87 20.57 -9.25 12.02
C GLU A 87 19.17 -8.75 12.38
N ASP A 88 18.81 -7.54 11.97
CA ASP A 88 17.49 -6.94 12.19
C ASP A 88 16.41 -7.52 11.24
N CYS A 89 16.82 -8.31 10.24
CA CYS A 89 15.97 -8.76 9.14
C CYS A 89 15.66 -10.26 9.23
N LYS A 90 14.89 -10.70 10.24
CA LYS A 90 14.43 -12.10 10.30
C LYS A 90 13.10 -12.28 9.57
N PRO A 91 12.87 -13.40 8.87
CA PRO A 91 11.57 -13.68 8.27
C PRO A 91 10.48 -13.72 9.35
N ARG A 92 9.35 -13.04 9.12
CA ARG A 92 8.22 -13.06 10.07
C ARG A 92 7.52 -14.43 10.12
N ARG A 93 7.38 -15.09 8.98
CA ARG A 93 6.73 -16.41 8.83
C ARG A 93 7.75 -17.43 8.36
N ASP A 94 8.31 -17.19 7.18
CA ASP A 94 9.29 -18.04 6.51
C ASP A 94 10.04 -17.22 5.45
N SER A 95 11.20 -17.73 5.02
CA SER A 95 12.07 -17.03 4.07
C SER A 95 11.44 -16.83 2.70
N ASN A 96 10.63 -17.78 2.21
CA ASN A 96 10.00 -17.66 0.89
C ASN A 96 9.01 -16.50 0.87
N THR A 97 8.17 -16.38 1.90
CA THR A 97 7.25 -15.25 2.07
C THR A 97 8.00 -13.93 2.15
N MET A 98 9.07 -13.85 2.95
CA MET A 98 9.87 -12.63 3.08
C MET A 98 10.47 -12.19 1.74
N TYR A 99 11.13 -13.11 1.02
CA TYR A 99 11.73 -12.79 -0.27
C TYR A 99 10.68 -12.47 -1.35
N ALA A 100 9.50 -13.09 -1.29
CA ALA A 100 8.42 -12.81 -2.25
C ALA A 100 7.92 -11.37 -2.08
N LYS A 101 7.78 -10.92 -0.83
CA LYS A 101 7.45 -9.53 -0.53
C LYS A 101 8.56 -8.59 -0.98
N ALA A 102 9.81 -8.87 -0.61
CA ALA A 102 10.95 -8.04 -0.98
C ALA A 102 11.08 -7.86 -2.50
N ALA A 103 10.85 -8.91 -3.29
CA ALA A 103 11.00 -8.90 -4.74
C ALA A 103 10.12 -7.85 -5.45
N VAL A 104 8.96 -7.51 -4.88
CA VAL A 104 8.02 -6.54 -5.49
C VAL A 104 7.89 -5.26 -4.66
N MET A 105 8.56 -5.17 -3.52
CA MET A 105 8.41 -4.07 -2.55
C MET A 105 8.77 -2.70 -3.14
N GLU A 106 9.93 -2.60 -3.79
CA GLU A 106 10.40 -1.34 -4.40
C GLU A 106 9.40 -0.85 -5.45
N GLN A 107 8.90 -1.77 -6.29
CA GLN A 107 7.87 -1.44 -7.26
C GLN A 107 6.61 -0.98 -6.52
N MET A 108 5.99 -1.85 -5.71
CA MET A 108 4.68 -1.61 -5.07
C MET A 108 4.61 -0.34 -4.23
N LEU A 109 5.71 0.11 -3.61
CA LEU A 109 5.75 1.35 -2.83
C LEU A 109 6.02 2.62 -3.68
N ASN A 110 6.29 2.48 -4.97
CA ASN A 110 6.44 3.61 -5.89
C ASN A 110 5.08 4.15 -6.38
N LEU A 111 4.32 4.77 -5.48
CA LEU A 111 2.99 5.33 -5.79
C LEU A 111 3.04 6.53 -6.75
N ARG A 112 4.20 7.15 -6.99
CA ARG A 112 4.34 8.18 -8.04
C ARG A 112 4.23 7.60 -9.45
N ASN A 113 4.50 6.31 -9.61
CA ASN A 113 4.34 5.56 -10.86
C ASN A 113 2.99 4.82 -10.96
N SER A 114 1.95 5.32 -10.27
CA SER A 114 0.61 4.72 -10.20
C SER A 114 -0.13 4.59 -11.53
N LYS A 115 0.44 5.05 -12.65
CA LYS A 115 -0.15 4.84 -13.99
C LYS A 115 -0.29 3.35 -14.30
N CYS A 116 0.61 2.54 -13.75
CA CYS A 116 0.61 1.10 -13.89
C CYS A 116 -0.31 0.42 -12.87
N TYR A 117 -0.88 1.16 -11.92
CA TYR A 117 -1.63 0.60 -10.80
C TYR A 117 -3.12 0.70 -11.03
N LYS A 118 -3.80 -0.29 -10.51
CA LYS A 118 -5.24 -0.35 -10.39
C LYS A 118 -5.62 -0.52 -8.93
N ILE A 119 -6.88 -0.26 -8.62
CA ILE A 119 -7.47 -0.41 -7.30
C ILE A 119 -8.77 -1.20 -7.42
N GLY A 120 -9.03 -2.15 -6.53
CA GLY A 120 -10.27 -2.93 -6.56
C GLY A 120 -10.55 -3.71 -5.28
N ALA A 121 -11.83 -3.97 -5.03
CA ALA A 121 -12.26 -4.78 -3.90
C ALA A 121 -11.80 -6.22 -4.08
N LYS A 122 -11.40 -6.86 -2.98
CA LYS A 122 -11.11 -8.29 -2.99
C LYS A 122 -12.42 -9.08 -2.99
N ASP A 123 -12.72 -9.71 -4.11
CA ASP A 123 -13.93 -10.50 -4.32
C ASP A 123 -13.64 -11.93 -4.79
N LEU A 124 -12.38 -12.24 -5.11
CA LEU A 124 -11.95 -13.59 -5.46
C LEU A 124 -11.57 -14.41 -4.22
N VAL A 125 -12.02 -15.66 -4.22
CA VAL A 125 -11.71 -16.62 -3.15
C VAL A 125 -10.28 -17.11 -3.30
N THR A 126 -9.35 -16.41 -2.65
CA THR A 126 -7.95 -16.82 -2.53
C THR A 126 -7.71 -17.44 -1.16
N ARG A 127 -7.02 -18.59 -1.10
CA ARG A 127 -6.59 -19.17 0.18
C ARG A 127 -5.62 -18.20 0.85
N ASP A 128 -5.89 -17.89 2.12
CA ASP A 128 -4.92 -17.34 3.09
C ASP A 128 -4.61 -15.83 3.11
N ASN A 129 -5.31 -15.00 2.32
CA ASN A 129 -5.15 -13.54 2.41
C ASN A 129 -6.50 -12.85 2.62
N ASP A 130 -6.63 -12.15 3.74
CA ASP A 130 -7.83 -11.39 4.09
C ASP A 130 -7.49 -9.89 4.08
N PHE A 131 -8.07 -9.17 3.13
CA PHE A 131 -8.03 -7.72 2.99
C PHE A 131 -9.28 -7.29 2.20
N GLU A 132 -9.75 -6.08 2.42
CA GLU A 132 -10.98 -5.56 1.82
C GLU A 132 -10.72 -4.99 0.42
N MET A 133 -9.64 -4.22 0.31
CA MET A 133 -9.26 -3.46 -0.87
C MET A 133 -7.80 -3.72 -1.22
N ALA A 134 -7.43 -3.66 -2.50
CA ALA A 134 -6.03 -3.64 -2.90
C ALA A 134 -5.74 -2.59 -3.96
N THR A 135 -4.50 -2.08 -3.94
CA THR A 135 -3.89 -1.48 -5.13
C THR A 135 -2.80 -2.41 -5.66
N GLY A 136 -2.53 -2.37 -6.96
CA GLY A 136 -1.50 -3.22 -7.55
C GLY A 136 -1.55 -3.28 -9.07
N ASN A 137 -0.73 -4.15 -9.64
CA ASN A 137 -0.56 -4.33 -11.08
C ASN A 137 -0.30 -5.80 -11.42
N GLU A 138 0.34 -6.11 -12.55
CA GLU A 138 0.69 -7.50 -12.91
C GLU A 138 1.76 -8.14 -12.02
N CYS A 139 2.57 -7.34 -11.31
CA CYS A 139 3.69 -7.82 -10.51
C CYS A 139 3.32 -8.08 -9.05
N GLY A 140 2.34 -7.36 -8.51
CA GLY A 140 2.02 -7.45 -7.09
C GLY A 140 0.82 -6.61 -6.67
N VAL A 141 0.48 -6.74 -5.39
CA VAL A 141 -0.56 -5.95 -4.71
C VAL A 141 -0.14 -5.51 -3.32
N ILE A 142 -0.68 -4.37 -2.88
CA ILE A 142 -0.79 -3.98 -1.48
C ILE A 142 -2.25 -4.14 -1.06
N GLY A 143 -2.51 -4.98 -0.07
CA GLY A 143 -3.84 -5.16 0.52
C GLY A 143 -4.06 -4.22 1.70
N TYR A 144 -5.29 -3.69 1.78
CA TYR A 144 -5.75 -2.76 2.80
C TYR A 144 -6.92 -3.36 3.58
N ASP A 145 -6.97 -3.07 4.87
CA ASP A 145 -8.05 -3.54 5.73
C ASP A 145 -8.57 -2.43 6.63
N SER A 146 -9.88 -2.23 6.58
CA SER A 146 -10.65 -1.31 7.42
C SER A 146 -11.00 -1.93 8.79
N ARG A 147 -10.96 -3.27 8.91
CA ARG A 147 -11.42 -4.04 10.09
C ARG A 147 -10.38 -4.05 11.21
N ILE A 148 -9.92 -2.87 11.61
CA ILE A 148 -8.93 -2.70 12.67
C ILE A 148 -9.63 -2.88 14.01
N LYS A 149 -9.32 -3.94 14.76
CA LYS A 149 -9.96 -4.21 16.05
C LYS A 149 -9.47 -3.24 17.14
N LYS A 150 -10.36 -2.83 18.04
CA LYS A 150 -9.97 -2.15 19.29
C LYS A 150 -9.11 -3.11 20.12
N LYS A 151 -8.00 -2.60 20.66
CA LYS A 151 -7.00 -3.41 21.37
C LYS A 151 -7.65 -4.23 22.49
N GLY A 152 -7.43 -5.55 22.48
CA GLY A 152 -7.99 -6.48 23.46
C GLY A 152 -9.44 -6.90 23.20
N THR A 153 -10.05 -6.52 22.08
CA THR A 153 -11.44 -6.85 21.75
C THR A 153 -11.58 -7.43 20.35
N GLN A 154 -12.77 -7.97 20.04
CA GLN A 154 -13.16 -8.37 18.67
C GLN A 154 -13.92 -7.26 17.93
N ILE A 155 -14.11 -6.09 18.54
CA ILE A 155 -14.91 -5.00 18.00
C ILE A 155 -14.06 -4.19 17.02
N VAL A 156 -14.60 -3.94 15.82
CA VAL A 156 -13.96 -3.08 14.81
C VAL A 156 -13.98 -1.63 15.27
N ASP A 157 -12.85 -0.96 15.13
CA ASP A 157 -12.65 0.45 15.42
C ASP A 157 -12.93 1.29 14.17
N ASN A 158 -14.22 1.59 13.96
CA ASN A 158 -14.68 2.38 12.81
C ASN A 158 -14.13 3.82 12.78
N THR A 159 -13.40 4.25 13.82
CA THR A 159 -12.73 5.56 13.85
C THR A 159 -11.39 5.55 13.12
N LYS A 160 -10.86 4.36 12.81
CA LYS A 160 -9.56 4.22 12.15
C LYS A 160 -9.73 4.03 10.66
N ALA A 161 -8.97 4.83 9.90
CA ALA A 161 -8.84 4.63 8.47
C ALA A 161 -8.21 3.25 8.18
N PRO A 162 -8.56 2.63 7.04
CA PRO A 162 -7.89 1.45 6.54
C PRO A 162 -6.36 1.61 6.52
N ILE A 163 -5.64 0.53 6.76
CA ILE A 163 -4.17 0.50 6.74
C ILE A 163 -3.66 -0.57 5.78
N PRO A 164 -2.44 -0.44 5.24
CA PRO A 164 -1.82 -1.53 4.49
C PRO A 164 -1.48 -2.69 5.44
N THR A 165 -2.04 -3.86 5.13
CA THR A 165 -1.92 -5.09 5.93
C THR A 165 -1.14 -6.18 5.21
N THR A 166 -0.99 -6.13 3.88
CA THR A 166 -0.16 -7.11 3.19
C THR A 166 0.41 -6.58 1.90
N LEU A 167 1.44 -7.27 1.42
CA LEU A 167 2.08 -7.06 0.14
C LEU A 167 2.35 -8.44 -0.44
N LEU A 168 1.90 -8.67 -1.67
CA LEU A 168 1.90 -9.98 -2.32
C LEU A 168 2.46 -9.84 -3.75
N ASN A 169 3.14 -10.87 -4.24
CA ASN A 169 3.82 -10.87 -5.54
C ASN A 169 2.99 -11.52 -6.66
N ASN A 170 1.67 -11.46 -6.53
CA ASN A 170 0.70 -11.94 -7.50
C ASN A 170 -0.02 -10.74 -8.11
N PRO A 171 -0.46 -10.85 -9.38
CA PRO A 171 -1.17 -9.77 -10.04
C PRO A 171 -2.47 -9.42 -9.31
N ILE A 172 -2.90 -8.16 -9.39
CA ILE A 172 -4.16 -7.70 -8.78
C ILE A 172 -5.39 -8.49 -9.27
N THR A 173 -5.35 -9.01 -10.49
CA THR A 173 -6.42 -9.84 -11.06
C THR A 173 -6.58 -11.21 -10.41
N ASP A 174 -5.60 -11.66 -9.61
CA ASP A 174 -5.75 -12.87 -8.80
C ASP A 174 -6.68 -12.63 -7.59
N TYR A 175 -6.92 -11.36 -7.23
CA TYR A 175 -7.67 -10.96 -6.03
C TYR A 175 -8.94 -10.16 -6.33
N CYS A 176 -8.94 -9.38 -7.41
CA CYS A 176 -10.00 -8.44 -7.76
C CYS A 176 -10.53 -8.75 -9.17
N THR A 177 -11.83 -8.97 -9.34
CA THR A 177 -12.43 -9.21 -10.67
C THR A 177 -12.42 -7.96 -11.55
N ARG A 178 -12.62 -6.78 -10.95
CA ARG A 178 -12.78 -5.50 -11.65
C ARG A 178 -11.88 -4.41 -11.08
N PRO A 179 -10.55 -4.53 -11.21
CA PRO A 179 -9.64 -3.49 -10.76
C PRO A 179 -9.75 -2.25 -11.66
N GLN A 180 -9.98 -1.09 -11.06
CA GLN A 180 -10.23 0.20 -11.71
C GLN A 180 -8.98 1.07 -11.74
N LYS A 181 -8.97 2.07 -12.62
CA LYS A 181 -7.78 2.90 -12.84
C LYS A 181 -7.70 4.00 -11.78
N ILE A 182 -6.54 4.11 -11.13
CA ILE A 182 -6.25 5.22 -10.23
C ILE A 182 -6.03 6.47 -11.07
N MET A 183 -6.87 7.49 -10.86
CA MET A 183 -6.83 8.74 -11.60
C MET A 183 -6.00 9.78 -10.85
N PHE A 184 -6.21 9.85 -9.52
CA PHE A 184 -5.52 10.76 -8.63
C PHE A 184 -5.19 10.07 -7.31
N ILE A 185 -4.12 10.54 -6.66
CA ILE A 185 -3.87 10.27 -5.25
C ILE A 185 -3.69 11.62 -4.58
N LEU A 186 -4.50 11.90 -3.57
CA LEU A 186 -4.31 13.05 -2.70
C LEU A 186 -3.73 12.62 -1.37
N GLN A 187 -3.07 13.55 -0.69
CA GLN A 187 -2.39 13.31 0.57
C GLN A 187 -2.82 14.36 1.61
N LYS A 188 -2.98 13.92 2.85
CA LYS A 188 -3.11 14.78 4.03
C LYS A 188 -2.26 14.25 5.18
N TYR A 189 -1.72 15.15 5.98
CA TYR A 189 -0.98 14.84 7.19
C TYR A 189 -1.93 14.58 8.37
N GLU A 190 -1.39 14.00 9.43
CA GLU A 190 -2.12 13.83 10.67
C GLU A 190 -2.53 15.19 11.27
N GLY A 191 -3.80 15.29 11.68
CA GLY A 191 -4.41 16.52 12.19
C GLY A 191 -5.10 17.37 11.12
N GLU A 192 -4.84 17.14 9.84
CA GLU A 192 -5.55 17.82 8.75
C GLU A 192 -6.94 17.20 8.53
N SER A 193 -7.95 18.06 8.40
CA SER A 193 -9.33 17.63 8.13
C SER A 193 -9.56 17.29 6.66
N THR A 194 -8.74 17.84 5.76
CA THR A 194 -8.95 17.79 4.31
C THR A 194 -7.65 17.50 3.57
N TYR A 195 -7.80 16.97 2.36
CA TYR A 195 -6.71 16.69 1.42
C TYR A 195 -6.30 17.97 0.69
N ASN A 196 -5.05 18.38 0.91
CA ASN A 196 -4.50 19.65 0.41
C ASN A 196 -3.29 19.47 -0.51
N LYS A 197 -2.84 18.23 -0.73
CA LYS A 197 -1.68 17.91 -1.57
C LYS A 197 -2.03 16.88 -2.64
N LEU A 198 -1.83 17.24 -3.90
CA LEU A 198 -1.90 16.32 -5.03
C LEU A 198 -0.62 15.49 -5.08
N PHE A 199 -0.71 14.22 -4.67
CA PHE A 199 0.41 13.29 -4.65
C PHE A 199 0.62 12.64 -6.02
N TYR A 200 -0.44 12.36 -6.75
CA TYR A 200 -0.34 11.77 -8.08
C TYR A 200 -1.51 12.21 -8.93
N GLU A 201 -1.25 12.50 -10.20
CA GLU A 201 -2.26 12.58 -11.24
C GLU A 201 -1.81 11.77 -12.45
N ILE A 202 -2.77 11.10 -13.08
CA ILE A 202 -2.48 10.19 -14.18
C ILE A 202 -1.98 10.87 -15.45
N LYS A 203 -2.39 12.12 -15.62
CA LYS A 203 -2.00 13.01 -16.69
C LYS A 203 -1.88 14.39 -16.09
N LYS A 204 -0.80 15.09 -16.45
CA LYS A 204 -0.56 16.46 -16.01
C LYS A 204 -1.77 17.36 -16.27
N ASP A 205 -2.10 18.20 -15.29
CA ASP A 205 -3.15 19.22 -15.32
C ASP A 205 -4.59 18.65 -15.42
N LEU A 206 -4.75 17.32 -15.33
CA LEU A 206 -6.06 16.69 -15.45
C LEU A 206 -6.94 16.98 -14.22
N PHE A 207 -6.32 17.03 -13.04
CA PHE A 207 -7.05 17.21 -11.78
C PHE A 207 -7.92 18.47 -11.77
N GLN A 208 -7.39 19.60 -12.25
CA GLN A 208 -8.10 20.88 -12.24
C GLN A 208 -9.38 20.85 -13.08
N THR A 209 -9.40 20.06 -14.15
CA THR A 209 -10.58 19.90 -15.00
C THR A 209 -11.55 18.86 -14.47
N GLU A 210 -11.05 17.77 -13.90
CA GLU A 210 -11.89 16.63 -13.51
C GLU A 210 -12.51 16.80 -12.11
N LYS A 211 -11.91 17.63 -11.23
CA LYS A 211 -12.41 17.86 -9.87
C LYS A 211 -13.84 18.44 -9.84
N GLU A 212 -14.24 19.15 -10.89
CA GLU A 212 -15.60 19.68 -11.03
C GLU A 212 -16.65 18.57 -11.12
N PHE A 213 -16.28 17.39 -11.61
CA PHE A 213 -17.15 16.22 -11.75
C PHE A 213 -17.14 15.31 -10.52
N PHE A 214 -16.40 15.65 -9.47
CA PHE A 214 -16.44 14.91 -8.21
C PHE A 214 -17.79 15.11 -7.52
N SER A 215 -18.24 14.08 -6.80
CA SER A 215 -19.42 14.18 -5.95
C SER A 215 -19.21 15.24 -4.86
N ASP A 216 -20.30 15.80 -4.33
CA ASP A 216 -20.22 16.78 -3.24
C ASP A 216 -19.53 16.20 -1.99
N GLU A 217 -19.68 14.91 -1.74
CA GLU A 217 -18.99 14.19 -0.66
C GLU A 217 -17.48 14.20 -0.88
N LEU A 218 -17.02 13.82 -2.07
CA LEU A 218 -15.60 13.82 -2.42
C LEU A 218 -15.03 15.26 -2.39
N LYS A 219 -15.78 16.25 -2.88
CA LYS A 219 -15.39 17.66 -2.83
C LYS A 219 -15.20 18.16 -1.39
N LYS A 220 -16.03 17.75 -0.43
CA LYS A 220 -15.89 18.13 0.98
C LYS A 220 -14.60 17.61 1.62
N LEU A 221 -14.01 16.55 1.08
CA LEU A 221 -12.75 16.01 1.56
C LEU A 221 -11.54 16.81 1.06
N ILE A 222 -11.69 17.69 0.07
CA ILE A 222 -10.59 18.28 -0.71
C ILE A 222 -10.63 19.80 -0.61
N THR A 223 -9.48 20.44 -0.39
CA THR A 223 -9.39 21.91 -0.26
C THR A 223 -8.44 22.53 -1.29
N MET A 224 -8.31 21.90 -2.46
CA MET A 224 -7.35 22.26 -3.53
C MET A 224 -7.98 22.92 -4.76
#